data_AF-A0A444WRQ0-F1
#
_entry.id   AF-A0A444WRQ0-F1
#
_cell.length_a   1.000
_cell.length_b   1.000
_cell.length_c   1.000
_cell.angle_alpha   90.00
_cell.angle_beta   90.00
_cell.angle_gamma   90.00
#
_symmetry.space_group_name_H-M   'P 1'
#
loop_
_entity.id
_entity.type
_entity.pdbx_description
1 polymer ?
#
loop_
_entity_poly.entity_id
_entity_poly.type
_entity_poly.pdbx_seq_one_letter_code
_entity_poly.pdbx_strand_id
1 'polypeptide(L)'
;MVIDFGEKTVYHLNSFLDVNMVSDREQLMERMLEMLYAMMTSPAFGPLRQYTPDDMSRWPIRLGNGIPNCNTSDNSAAWVIQWLYHEGSFNPYEISGVLDDSTLRGRTAMSLVGGPFNAISGLVRMWADQWQR
;
A
#
# COMPACT_ATOMS: atom_id res chain seq x y z
N MET A 1 1.04 4.01 3.84
CA MET A 1 0.35 2.98 4.66
C MET A 1 0.23 1.72 3.83
N VAL A 2 0.57 0.57 4.39
CA VAL A 2 0.29 -0.76 3.83
C VAL A 2 -0.47 -1.57 4.87
N ILE A 3 -1.50 -2.30 4.47
CA ILE A 3 -2.31 -3.14 5.36
C ILE A 3 -1.97 -4.60 5.06
N ASP A 4 -1.39 -5.29 6.04
CA ASP A 4 -1.12 -6.71 5.97
C ASP A 4 -2.27 -7.48 6.65
N PHE A 5 -3.07 -8.15 5.83
CA PHE A 5 -4.22 -8.93 6.30
C PHE A 5 -3.81 -10.24 6.99
N GLY A 6 -2.65 -10.81 6.64
CA GLY A 6 -2.14 -12.04 7.25
C GLY A 6 -1.65 -11.80 8.68
N GLU A 7 -0.84 -10.75 8.85
CA GLU A 7 -0.30 -10.33 10.16
C GLU A 7 -1.25 -9.41 10.94
N LYS A 8 -2.41 -9.06 10.36
CA LYS A 8 -3.38 -8.12 10.93
C LYS A 8 -2.72 -6.84 11.44
N THR A 9 -1.84 -6.25 10.63
CA THR A 9 -0.98 -5.15 11.02
C THR A 9 -0.97 -4.08 9.94
N VAL A 10 -0.92 -2.81 10.37
CA VAL A 10 -0.85 -1.66 9.47
C VAL A 10 0.55 -1.06 9.52
N TYR A 11 1.23 -0.99 8.38
CA TYR A 11 2.58 -0.47 8.29
C TYR A 11 2.58 0.99 7.84
N HIS A 12 3.16 1.84 8.68
CA HIS A 12 3.46 3.23 8.37
C HIS A 12 4.76 3.28 7.57
N LEU A 13 4.62 3.27 6.25
CA LEU A 13 5.73 3.47 5.34
C LEU A 13 5.87 4.94 4.96
N ASN A 14 6.92 5.61 5.43
CA ASN A 14 7.19 7.03 5.15
C ASN A 14 8.69 7.32 5.15
N SER A 15 9.25 7.63 3.97
CA SER A 15 10.67 7.98 3.79
C SER A 15 11.01 9.42 4.19
N PHE A 16 10.03 10.19 4.66
CA PHE A 16 10.20 11.56 5.15
C PHE A 16 9.42 11.72 6.47
N LEU A 17 9.80 10.94 7.47
CA LEU A 17 9.17 10.93 8.79
C LEU A 17 10.05 11.64 9.81
N ASP A 18 9.60 12.81 10.26
CA ASP A 18 10.13 13.44 11.47
C ASP A 18 9.58 12.71 12.71
N VAL A 19 10.45 12.46 13.70
CA VAL A 19 10.10 11.81 14.97
C VAL A 19 8.96 12.56 15.67
N ASN A 20 8.93 13.88 15.57
CA ASN A 20 7.89 14.71 16.18
C ASN A 20 6.52 14.55 15.51
N MET A 21 6.48 14.04 14.27
CA MET A 21 5.26 13.83 13.50
C MET A 21 4.69 12.42 13.62
N VAL A 22 5.38 11.49 14.29
CA VAL A 22 4.99 10.08 14.35
C VAL A 22 3.57 9.93 14.91
N SER A 23 3.28 10.54 16.06
CA SER A 23 1.98 10.42 16.71
C SER A 23 0.84 11.00 15.87
N ASP A 24 1.04 12.18 15.26
CA ASP A 24 0.03 12.80 14.39
C ASP A 24 -0.26 11.94 13.15
N ARG A 25 0.79 11.30 12.60
CA ARG A 25 0.64 10.41 11.45
C ARG A 25 -0.04 9.11 11.81
N GLU A 26 0.26 8.54 12.97
CA GLU A 26 -0.43 7.35 13.48
C GLU A 26 -1.91 7.62 13.69
N GLN A 27 -2.28 8.74 14.33
CA GLN A 27 -3.70 9.13 14.48
C GLN A 27 -4.41 9.31 13.12
N LEU A 28 -3.72 9.90 12.13
CA LEU A 28 -4.28 10.00 10.78
C LEU A 28 -4.51 8.61 10.16
N MET A 29 -3.57 7.69 10.34
CA MET A 29 -3.67 6.32 9.86
C MET A 29 -4.79 5.53 10.56
N GLU A 30 -4.99 5.71 11.87
CA GLU A 30 -6.12 5.14 12.61
C GLU A 30 -7.45 5.59 11.99
N ARG A 31 -7.62 6.89 11.76
CA ARG A 31 -8.83 7.42 11.10
C ARG A 31 -9.02 6.87 9.69
N MET A 32 -7.93 6.73 8.92
CA MET A 32 -7.99 6.12 7.59
C MET A 32 -8.43 4.65 7.67
N LEU A 33 -7.94 3.91 8.67
CA LEU A 33 -8.28 2.51 8.89
C LEU A 33 -9.74 2.32 9.31
N GLU A 34 -10.23 3.20 10.19
CA GLU A 34 -11.64 3.26 10.58
C GLU A 34 -12.56 3.54 9.38
N MET A 35 -12.21 4.54 8.56
CA MET A 35 -12.96 4.86 7.35
C MET A 35 -12.94 3.71 6.35
N LEU A 36 -11.80 3.05 6.17
CA LEU A 36 -11.67 1.91 5.28
C LEU A 36 -12.52 0.73 5.75
N TYR A 37 -12.50 0.44 7.06
CA TYR A 37 -13.34 -0.59 7.66
C TYR A 37 -14.83 -0.27 7.49
N ALA A 38 -15.25 0.97 7.78
CA ALA A 38 -16.63 1.41 7.57
C ALA A 38 -17.06 1.30 6.10
N MET A 39 -16.16 1.61 5.17
CA MET A 39 -16.40 1.45 3.74
C MET A 39 -16.56 -0.03 3.37
N MET A 40 -15.65 -0.90 3.80
CA MET A 40 -15.68 -2.34 3.49
C MET A 40 -16.86 -3.09 4.15
N THR A 41 -17.42 -2.56 5.24
CA THR A 41 -18.62 -3.10 5.90
C THR A 41 -19.92 -2.49 5.37
N SER A 42 -19.83 -1.46 4.53
CA SER A 42 -21.01 -0.81 3.93
C SER A 42 -21.80 -1.80 3.06
N PRO A 43 -23.15 -1.74 3.08
CA PRO A 43 -23.99 -2.52 2.17
C PRO A 43 -23.66 -2.31 0.69
N ALA A 44 -23.02 -1.19 0.33
CA ALA A 44 -22.59 -0.89 -1.03
C ALA A 44 -21.59 -1.90 -1.61
N PHE A 45 -20.83 -2.61 -0.76
CA PHE A 45 -19.91 -3.68 -1.19
C PHE A 45 -20.58 -5.05 -1.30
N GLY A 46 -21.90 -5.12 -1.04
CA GLY A 46 -22.73 -6.31 -1.25
C GLY A 46 -22.15 -7.57 -0.60
N PRO A 47 -22.02 -8.68 -1.33
CA PRO A 47 -21.52 -9.94 -0.78
C PRO A 47 -20.03 -9.89 -0.38
N LEU A 48 -19.25 -8.94 -0.91
CA LEU A 48 -17.81 -8.85 -0.63
C LEU A 48 -17.52 -8.46 0.83
N ARG A 49 -18.50 -7.86 1.52
CA ARG A 49 -18.40 -7.53 2.96
C ARG A 49 -18.05 -8.74 3.83
N GLN A 50 -18.37 -9.96 3.39
CA GLN A 50 -18.07 -11.19 4.14
C GLN A 50 -16.57 -11.48 4.25
N TYR A 51 -15.76 -10.85 3.40
CA TYR A 51 -14.31 -10.96 3.41
C TYR A 51 -13.63 -9.84 4.21
N THR A 52 -14.42 -8.91 4.77
CA THR A 52 -13.91 -7.85 5.64
C THR A 52 -13.50 -8.46 6.97
N PRO A 53 -12.24 -8.32 7.41
CA PRO A 53 -11.80 -8.84 8.69
C PRO A 53 -12.49 -8.13 9.86
N ASP A 54 -12.81 -8.90 10.89
CA ASP A 54 -13.28 -8.35 12.15
C ASP A 54 -12.22 -7.45 12.80
N ASP A 55 -12.68 -6.37 13.43
CA ASP A 55 -11.86 -5.43 14.21
C ASP A 55 -10.68 -4.81 13.45
N MET A 56 -10.76 -4.69 12.12
CA MET A 56 -9.70 -4.09 11.30
C MET A 56 -9.29 -2.69 11.79
N SER A 57 -10.24 -1.89 12.30
CA SER A 57 -9.96 -0.56 12.87
C SER A 57 -9.07 -0.56 14.11
N ARG A 58 -8.84 -1.72 14.74
CA ARG A 58 -8.04 -1.88 15.95
C ARG A 58 -6.68 -2.53 15.68
N TRP A 59 -6.35 -2.80 14.43
CA TRP A 59 -5.09 -3.43 14.09
C TRP A 59 -3.92 -2.52 14.45
N PRO A 60 -2.83 -3.07 15.03
CA PRO A 60 -1.68 -2.27 15.44
C PRO A 60 -1.06 -1.56 14.24
N ILE A 61 -0.75 -0.28 14.42
CA ILE A 61 0.09 0.48 13.49
C ILE A 61 1.54 0.32 13.91
N ARG A 62 2.39 -0.04 12.95
CA ARG A 62 3.84 -0.21 13.16
C ARG A 62 4.62 0.64 12.17
N LEU A 63 5.70 1.24 12.63
CA LEU A 63 6.72 1.81 11.75
C LEU A 63 7.38 0.68 10.96
N GLY A 64 7.60 0.89 9.66
CA GLY A 64 8.37 -0.04 8.85
C GLY A 64 9.84 0.00 9.27
N ASN A 65 10.35 -1.11 9.83
CA ASN A 65 11.77 -1.24 10.15
C ASN A 65 12.59 -1.17 8.86
N GLY A 66 13.69 -0.41 8.86
CA GLY A 66 14.58 -0.31 7.69
C GLY A 66 14.18 0.77 6.67
N ILE A 67 13.09 1.51 6.89
CA ILE A 67 12.78 2.69 6.06
C ILE A 67 13.79 3.80 6.33
N PRO A 68 14.47 4.32 5.29
CA PRO A 68 15.38 5.43 5.47
C PRO A 68 14.60 6.74 5.58
N ASN A 69 15.08 7.64 6.45
CA ASN A 69 14.64 9.02 6.41
C ASN A 69 15.49 9.79 5.40
N CYS A 70 14.91 10.09 4.23
CA CYS A 70 15.58 10.78 3.15
C CYS A 70 15.63 12.31 3.33
N ASN A 71 14.98 12.88 4.34
CA ASN A 71 14.85 14.33 4.58
C ASN A 71 14.24 15.13 3.41
N THR A 72 13.74 14.44 2.37
CA THR A 72 13.02 14.98 1.23
C THR A 72 11.95 13.99 0.78
N SER A 73 10.97 14.48 0.03
CA SER A 73 9.91 13.68 -0.58
C SER A 73 10.14 13.38 -2.07
N ASP A 74 11.23 13.87 -2.67
CA ASP A 74 11.48 13.79 -4.13
C ASP A 74 11.53 12.35 -4.68
N ASN A 75 11.94 11.39 -3.83
CA ASN A 75 11.99 9.97 -4.16
C ASN A 75 10.88 9.15 -3.49
N SER A 76 9.90 9.78 -2.84
CA SER A 76 8.83 9.08 -2.11
C SER A 76 8.04 8.11 -3.00
N ALA A 77 7.75 8.50 -4.24
CA ALA A 77 7.09 7.64 -5.21
C ALA A 77 7.94 6.42 -5.60
N ALA A 78 9.26 6.61 -5.74
CA ALA A 78 10.18 5.52 -6.04
C ALA A 78 10.27 4.53 -4.88
N TRP A 79 10.26 5.02 -3.64
CA TRP A 79 10.15 4.17 -2.45
C TRP A 79 8.87 3.35 -2.41
N VAL A 80 7.72 3.98 -2.70
CA VAL A 80 6.44 3.26 -2.78
C VAL A 80 6.51 2.16 -3.84
N ILE A 81 7.09 2.45 -5.01
CA ILE A 81 7.29 1.44 -6.06
C ILE A 81 8.20 0.32 -5.56
N GLN A 82 9.34 0.65 -4.94
CA GLN A 82 10.28 -0.34 -4.40
C GLN A 82 9.60 -1.30 -3.41
N TRP A 83 8.80 -0.77 -2.48
CA TRP A 83 8.11 -1.57 -1.46
C TRP A 83 6.97 -2.43 -2.02
N LEU A 84 6.38 -2.02 -3.15
CA LEU A 84 5.35 -2.79 -3.85
C LEU A 84 5.93 -3.80 -4.87
N TYR A 85 7.15 -3.56 -5.36
CA TYR A 85 7.76 -4.32 -6.44
C TYR A 85 8.35 -5.68 -6.01
N HIS A 86 8.42 -5.99 -4.71
CA HIS A 86 8.80 -7.33 -4.24
C HIS A 86 7.72 -8.36 -4.61
N GLU A 87 7.81 -8.90 -5.83
CA GLU A 87 7.03 -10.03 -6.36
C GLU A 87 5.50 -9.96 -6.13
N GLY A 88 4.95 -8.75 -6.01
CA GLY A 88 3.52 -8.53 -5.79
C GLY A 88 3.06 -8.63 -4.34
N SER A 89 3.97 -8.70 -3.36
CA SER A 89 3.65 -8.72 -1.94
C SER A 89 4.59 -7.86 -1.12
N PHE A 90 4.01 -7.05 -0.23
CA PHE A 90 4.78 -6.38 0.81
C PHE A 90 5.33 -7.41 1.80
N ASN A 91 6.65 -7.37 2.06
CA ASN A 91 7.30 -8.17 3.10
C ASN A 91 7.83 -7.24 4.21
N PRO A 92 7.22 -7.22 5.40
CA PRO A 92 7.66 -6.35 6.49
C PRO A 92 9.04 -6.69 7.05
N TYR A 93 9.56 -7.89 6.77
CA TYR A 93 10.89 -8.34 7.21
C TYR A 93 12.00 -7.96 6.24
N GLU A 94 11.67 -7.57 5.01
CA GLU A 94 12.62 -7.28 3.92
C GLU A 94 12.40 -5.88 3.33
N ILE A 95 12.24 -4.87 4.19
CA ILE A 95 12.20 -3.48 3.73
C ILE A 95 13.64 -3.00 3.50
N SER A 96 14.07 -2.98 2.24
CA SER A 96 15.37 -2.41 1.87
C SER A 96 15.43 -0.92 2.24
N GLY A 97 16.48 -0.54 2.98
CA GLY A 97 16.81 0.85 3.29
C GLY A 97 17.64 1.56 2.21
N VAL A 98 17.95 0.87 1.10
CA VAL A 98 18.77 1.37 0.00
C VAL A 98 17.93 1.42 -1.28
N LEU A 99 17.98 2.55 -1.98
CA LEU A 99 17.26 2.80 -3.23
C LEU A 99 18.23 3.28 -4.32
N ASP A 100 18.38 2.47 -5.37
CA ASP A 100 18.92 2.96 -6.65
C ASP A 100 17.74 3.48 -7.49
N ASP A 101 17.43 4.76 -7.30
CA ASP A 101 16.27 5.43 -7.90
C ASP A 101 16.31 5.37 -9.43
N SER A 102 17.50 5.56 -10.03
CA SER A 102 17.67 5.57 -11.48
C SER A 102 17.38 4.22 -12.11
N THR A 103 17.93 3.15 -11.53
CA THR A 103 17.72 1.78 -11.99
C THR A 103 16.28 1.34 -11.73
N LEU A 104 15.70 1.69 -10.58
CA LEU A 104 14.32 1.34 -10.27
C LEU A 104 13.34 2.00 -11.24
N ARG A 105 13.50 3.29 -11.51
CA ARG A 105 12.66 4.01 -12.49
C ARG A 105 12.79 3.40 -13.88
N GLY A 106 14.02 3.12 -14.32
CA GLY A 106 14.27 2.47 -15.61
C GLY A 106 13.60 1.09 -15.73
N ARG A 107 13.78 0.23 -14.72
CA ARG A 107 13.15 -1.10 -14.68
C ARG A 107 11.63 -1.02 -14.64
N THR A 108 11.07 -0.12 -13.83
CA THR A 108 9.62 0.09 -13.72
C THR A 108 9.04 0.57 -15.04
N ALA A 109 9.67 1.54 -15.69
CA ALA A 109 9.22 2.03 -17.01
C ALA A 109 9.21 0.90 -18.05
N MET A 110 10.27 0.10 -18.12
CA MET A 110 10.33 -1.05 -19.03
C MET A 110 9.26 -2.11 -18.71
N SER A 111 9.02 -2.39 -17.43
CA SER A 111 7.97 -3.31 -16.98
C SER A 111 6.56 -2.79 -17.30
N LEU A 112 6.30 -1.48 -17.17
CA LEU A 112 5.01 -0.90 -17.56
C LEU A 112 4.77 -0.93 -19.07
N VAL A 113 5.81 -0.67 -19.87
CA VAL A 113 5.71 -0.67 -21.34
C VAL A 113 5.56 -2.09 -21.88
N GLY A 114 6.33 -3.05 -21.37
CA GLY A 114 6.38 -4.42 -21.90
C GLY A 114 5.59 -5.46 -21.10
N GLY A 115 5.02 -5.10 -19.96
CA GLY A 115 4.56 -6.06 -18.96
C GLY A 115 3.06 -6.35 -18.95
N PRO A 116 2.65 -7.26 -18.06
CA PRO A 116 1.28 -7.78 -17.97
C PRO A 116 0.25 -6.72 -17.59
N PHE A 117 0.65 -5.54 -17.08
CA PHE A 117 -0.27 -4.45 -16.74
C PHE A 117 -1.10 -3.99 -17.94
N ASN A 118 -0.52 -3.97 -19.15
CA ASN A 118 -1.28 -3.66 -20.37
C ASN A 118 -2.36 -4.72 -20.65
N ALA A 119 -2.07 -6.00 -20.38
CA ALA A 119 -3.02 -7.11 -20.53
C ALA A 119 -4.09 -7.10 -19.42
N ILE A 120 -3.69 -6.84 -18.17
CA ILE A 120 -4.58 -6.78 -17.00
C ILE A 120 -5.54 -5.60 -17.09
N SER A 121 -5.14 -4.46 -17.66
CA SER A 121 -6.05 -3.32 -17.87
C SER A 121 -7.26 -3.70 -18.75
N GLY A 122 -7.07 -4.60 -19.72
CA GLY A 122 -8.13 -5.14 -20.56
C GLY A 122 -9.09 -6.03 -19.76
N LEU A 123 -8.55 -6.88 -18.89
CA LEU A 123 -9.33 -7.75 -18.00
C LEU A 123 -10.14 -6.94 -16.97
N VAL A 124 -9.54 -5.93 -16.34
CA VAL A 124 -10.22 -5.09 -15.35
C VAL A 124 -11.39 -4.32 -15.99
N ARG A 125 -11.22 -3.77 -17.19
CA ARG A 125 -12.31 -3.11 -17.93
C ARG A 125 -13.42 -4.09 -18.29
N MET A 126 -13.07 -5.26 -18.80
CA MET A 126 -14.02 -6.30 -19.17
C MET A 126 -14.83 -6.80 -17.97
N TRP A 127 -14.20 -6.92 -16.79
CA TRP A 127 -14.89 -7.27 -15.55
C TRP A 127 -15.76 -6.10 -15.07
N ALA A 128 -15.27 -4.86 -15.08
CA ALA A 128 -16.09 -3.70 -14.70
C ALA A 128 -17.39 -3.60 -15.52
N ASP A 129 -17.35 -3.88 -16.83
CA ASP A 129 -18.52 -3.87 -17.71
C ASP A 129 -19.53 -4.99 -17.39
N GLN A 130 -19.07 -6.14 -16.87
CA GLN A 130 -19.96 -7.23 -16.45
C GLN A 130 -20.73 -6.91 -15.17
N TRP A 131 -20.17 -6.09 -14.27
CA TRP A 131 -20.75 -5.79 -12.96
C TRP A 131 -21.67 -4.56 -12.99
N GLN A 132 -21.76 -3.86 -14.12
CA GLN A 132 -22.72 -2.77 -14.36
C GLN A 132 -24.05 -3.24 -15.01
N ARG A 133 -24.25 -4.55 -15.17
CA ARG A 133 -25.52 -5.15 -15.64
C ARG A 133 -26.25 -5.83 -14.50
#